data_AF-A0A5R9J4X5-F1
#
_entry.id   AF-A0A5R9J4X5-F1
#
_cell.length_a   1.000
_cell.length_b   1.000
_cell.length_c   1.000
_cell.angle_alpha   90.00
_cell.angle_beta   90.00
_cell.angle_gamma   90.00
#
_symmetry.space_group_name_H-M   'P 1'
#
loop_
_entity.id
_entity.type
_entity.pdbx_description
1 polymer ?
#
loop_
_entity_poly.entity_id
_entity_poly.type
_entity_poly.pdbx_seq_one_letter_code
_entity_poly.pdbx_strand_id
1 'polypeptide(L)' 'MLRALPAGAGPLADPVANIARNYAALAQDILDHTHHPPGFDVAVSRHRMLDAITRSAKSGTVQSYF' A
#
# COMPACT_ATOMS: atom_id res chain seq x y z
N MET A 1 24.42 5.66 8.45
CA MET A 1 24.36 4.22 8.17
C MET A 1 22.89 3.81 8.11
N LEU A 2 22.38 3.41 6.95
CA LEU A 2 21.02 2.85 6.84
C LEU A 2 21.06 1.41 7.37
N ARG A 3 20.33 1.13 8.45
CA ARG A 3 20.07 -0.23 8.91
C ARG A 3 19.10 -0.87 7.92
N ALA A 4 19.56 -1.85 7.16
CA ALA A 4 18.66 -2.70 6.38
C ALA A 4 17.70 -3.41 7.35
N LEU A 5 16.40 -3.18 7.16
CA LEU A 5 15.37 -3.99 7.82
C LEU A 5 15.52 -5.43 7.29
N PRO A 6 15.48 -6.46 8.15
CA PRO A 6 15.51 -7.83 7.66
C PRO A 6 14.31 -8.05 6.73
N ALA A 7 14.59 -8.37 5.48
CA ALA A 7 13.56 -8.70 4.50
C ALA A 7 12.85 -9.98 4.96
N GLY A 8 11.54 -9.89 5.19
CA GLY A 8 10.62 -11.02 5.03
C GLY A 8 10.81 -12.25 5.91
N ALA A 9 11.08 -12.11 7.22
CA ALA A 9 11.10 -13.25 8.14
C ALA A 9 9.84 -13.29 9.02
N GLY A 10 8.66 -13.37 8.40
CA GLY A 10 7.39 -13.53 9.13
C GLY A 10 6.31 -14.17 8.26
N PRO A 11 5.16 -14.57 8.83
CA PRO A 11 4.04 -15.19 8.11
C PRO A 11 3.45 -14.36 6.94
N LEU A 12 3.93 -13.13 6.79
CA LEU A 12 3.63 -12.14 5.74
C LEU A 12 4.69 -12.12 4.62
N ALA A 13 5.66 -13.04 4.62
CA ALA A 13 6.78 -13.03 3.68
C ALA A 13 6.50 -13.70 2.34
N ASP A 14 5.46 -14.54 2.26
CA ASP A 14 5.03 -15.13 1.00
C ASP A 14 4.09 -14.15 0.27
N PRO A 15 4.50 -13.57 -0.88
CA PRO A 15 3.65 -12.67 -1.66
C PRO A 15 2.33 -13.33 -2.07
N VAL A 16 2.33 -14.63 -2.38
CA VAL A 16 1.14 -15.36 -2.79
C VAL A 16 0.15 -15.45 -1.63
N ALA A 17 0.63 -15.81 -0.44
CA ALA A 17 -0.19 -15.87 0.76
C ALA A 17 -0.78 -14.50 1.15
N ASN A 18 -0.05 -13.41 0.94
CA ASN A 18 -0.56 -12.05 1.17
C ASN A 18 -1.71 -11.71 0.22
N ILE A 19 -1.55 -11.99 -1.06
CA ILE A 19 -2.58 -11.74 -2.08
C ILE A 19 -3.83 -12.58 -1.77
N ALA A 20 -3.65 -13.87 -1.48
CA ALA A 20 -4.75 -14.77 -1.14
C ALA A 20 -5.54 -14.29 0.08
N ARG A 21 -4.86 -13.85 1.15
CA ARG A 21 -5.51 -13.27 2.34
C ARG A 21 -6.32 -12.02 2.02
N ASN A 22 -5.81 -11.15 1.16
CA ASN A 22 -6.51 -9.93 0.76
C ASN A 22 -7.81 -10.23 0.00
N TYR A 23 -7.78 -11.20 -0.93
CA TYR A 23 -8.97 -11.64 -1.65
C TYR A 23 -9.98 -12.36 -0.75
N ALA A 24 -9.51 -13.18 0.19
CA ALA A 24 -10.39 -13.84 1.16
C ALA A 24 -11.13 -12.81 2.02
N ALA A 25 -10.43 -11.78 2.50
CA ALA A 25 -11.04 -10.68 3.25
C ALA A 25 -12.06 -9.91 2.38
N LEU A 26 -11.71 -9.57 1.14
CA LEU A 26 -12.64 -8.90 0.22
C LEU A 26 -13.91 -9.72 -0.03
N ALA A 27 -13.80 -11.03 -0.16
CA ALA A 27 -14.96 -11.89 -0.34
C ALA A 27 -15.89 -11.88 0.87
N GLN A 28 -15.34 -11.87 2.10
CA GLN A 28 -16.14 -11.74 3.32
C GLN A 28 -16.80 -10.37 3.43
N ASP A 29 -16.07 -9.30 3.11
CA ASP A 29 -16.59 -7.93 3.10
C ASP A 29 -17.82 -7.75 2.21
N ILE A 30 -17.85 -8.42 1.06
CA ILE A 30 -19.00 -8.40 0.15
C ILE A 30 -20.23 -9.05 0.79
N LEU A 31 -20.04 -10.15 1.52
CA LEU A 31 -21.12 -10.89 2.17
C LEU A 31 -21.63 -10.16 3.42
N ASP A 32 -20.71 -9.62 4.21
CA ASP A 32 -21.00 -9.02 5.51
C ASP A 32 -21.29 -7.51 5.42
N HIS A 33 -21.17 -6.93 4.22
CA HIS A 33 -21.24 -5.48 3.99
C HIS A 33 -20.26 -4.68 4.85
N THR A 34 -19.01 -5.16 4.94
CA THR A 34 -17.92 -4.52 5.69
C THR A 34 -16.79 -4.04 4.75
N HIS A 35 -15.78 -3.34 5.30
CA HIS A 35 -14.70 -2.71 4.53
C HIS A 35 -13.35 -2.79 5.25
N HIS A 36 -12.66 -3.92 5.12
CA HIS A 36 -11.36 -4.18 5.73
C HIS A 36 -10.17 -4.02 4.77
N PRO A 37 -10.16 -4.58 3.53
CA PRO A 37 -9.10 -4.31 2.58
C PRO A 37 -9.07 -2.85 2.14
N PRO A 38 -7.89 -2.31 1.78
CA PRO A 38 -7.77 -0.96 1.24
C PRO A 38 -8.65 -0.75 0.00
N GLY A 39 -9.45 0.31 0.02
CA GLY A 39 -10.29 0.73 -1.10
C GLY A 39 -9.57 1.63 -2.12
N PHE A 40 -10.36 2.15 -3.06
CA PHE A 40 -9.87 3.06 -4.10
C PHE A 40 -9.35 4.39 -3.55
N ASP A 41 -9.92 4.88 -2.46
CA ASP A 41 -9.46 6.07 -1.73
C ASP A 41 -8.00 5.92 -1.29
N VAL A 42 -7.65 4.77 -0.71
CA VAL A 42 -6.28 4.45 -0.32
C VAL A 42 -5.37 4.36 -1.54
N ALA A 43 -5.85 3.77 -2.64
CA ALA A 43 -5.10 3.69 -3.89
C ALA A 43 -4.82 5.08 -4.47
N VAL A 44 -5.81 5.97 -4.51
CA VAL A 44 -5.68 7.34 -4.99
C VAL A 44 -4.68 8.12 -4.16
N SER A 45 -4.79 8.06 -2.82
CA SER A 45 -3.85 8.73 -1.91
C SER A 45 -2.40 8.28 -2.17
N ARG A 46 -2.16 6.98 -2.34
CA ARG A 46 -0.83 6.43 -2.67
C ARG A 46 -0.32 6.91 -4.02
N HIS A 47 -1.16 6.99 -5.05
CA HIS A 47 -0.74 7.48 -6.36
C HIS A 47 -0.40 8.97 -6.33
N ARG A 48 -1.16 9.79 -5.59
CA ARG A 48 -0.85 11.22 -5.41
C ARG A 48 0.46 11.43 -4.65
N MET A 49 0.74 10.60 -3.66
CA MET A 49 2.03 10.59 -2.97
C MET A 49 3.19 10.30 -3.93
N LEU A 50 3.07 9.23 -4.74
CA LEU A 50 4.09 8.84 -5.71
C LEU A 50 4.33 9.93 -6.77
N ASP A 51 3.26 10.61 -7.20
CA ASP A 51 3.36 11.76 -8.08
C ASP A 51 4.11 12.92 -7.42
N ALA A 52 3.79 13.28 -6.17
CA ALA A 52 4.50 14.33 -5.45
C ALA A 52 5.99 14.02 -5.27
N ILE A 53 6.35 12.78 -4.97
CA ILE A 53 7.75 12.32 -4.92
C ILE A 53 8.41 12.53 -6.30
N THR A 54 7.74 12.12 -7.37
CA THR A 54 8.22 12.29 -8.74
C THR A 54 8.46 13.75 -9.09
N ARG A 55 7.53 14.65 -8.73
CA ARG A 55 7.66 16.10 -8.94
C ARG A 55 8.77 16.72 -8.09
N SER A 56 8.95 16.23 -6.86
CA SER A 56 10.02 16.69 -5.97
C SER A 56 11.39 16.32 -6.52
N ALA A 57 11.56 15.07 -6.97
CA ALA A 57 12.80 14.61 -7.60
C ALA A 57 13.19 15.43 -8.85
N LYS A 58 12.19 15.85 -9.65
CA LYS A 58 12.43 16.67 -10.85
C LYS A 58 12.74 18.13 -10.54
N SER A 59 12.10 18.70 -9.52
CA SER A 59 12.18 20.14 -9.23
C SER A 59 13.21 20.51 -8.16
N GLY A 60 13.68 19.55 -7.38
CA GLY A 60 14.53 19.80 -6.21
C GLY A 60 13.82 20.50 -5.05
N THR A 61 12.49 20.62 -5.09
CA THR A 61 11.69 21.29 -4.05
C THR A 61 10.68 20.34 -3.42
N VAL A 62 10.30 20.60 -2.18
CA VAL A 62 9.30 19.79 -1.46
C VAL A 62 7.93 19.92 -2.13
N GLN A 63 7.25 18.79 -2.30
CA GLN A 63 5.90 18.73 -2.89
C GLN A 63 4.92 18.11 -1.91
N SER A 64 3.74 18.72 -1.77
CA SER A 64 2.62 18.16 -1.00
C SER A 64 1.69 17.34 -1.89
N TYR A 65 0.90 16.46 -1.28
CA TYR A 65 -0.19 15.71 -1.90
C TYR A 65 -1.36 15.60 -0.90
N PHE A 66 -2.59 15.54 -1.41
CA PHE A 66 -3.83 15.41 -0.65
C PHE A 66 -4.71 14.38 -1.34
#